data_AF-A0A317J1K9-F1
#
_entry.id   AF-A0A317J1K9-F1
#
_cell.length_a   1.000
_cell.length_b   1.000
_cell.length_c   1.000
_cell.angle_alpha   90.00
_cell.angle_beta   90.00
_cell.angle_gamma   90.00
#
_symmetry.space_group_name_H-M   'P 1'
#
loop_
_entity.id
_entity.type
_entity.pdbx_description
1 polymer ?
#
loop_
_entity_poly.entity_id
_entity_poly.type
_entity_poly.pdbx_seq_one_letter_code
_entity_poly.pdbx_strand_id
1 'polypeptide(L)'
;MRGHVNRLFAVSALAALLVHSAAAQSRGKFLYGDGKAMFGTLPPDRTVKVNTGMVQNWTGSFDFNGTTFSYTMVGTDPALGSASTVVPTQIIPLIFKFSDGTVLDPTVAACGAVKSAVQSAIDSPVFHSTDFTPGGTNVGNSQYADAFQRANFWSFVSATAPAYHVLLAQPQVVPPVTIEVPRGLGRTTNGPCAKVGQVNLSYFSLKLRGLISGIPSTSLPIFLSYNTFFTDRGCCIVGLNTVYGSAPNQLTVAVAAYSDAGIFDQPIQDIYGLSRAIGEWMDDPFLTNIVPDWTGGEVVGCEDLLEVGAPVDGRTFQVTVGGQTYHPSDLVFLPWFEKSYPSRSVNGWYTFQNNYSGPVMCEDDSR
;
A
#
# COMPACT_ATOMS: atom_id res chain seq x y z
N MET A 1 -13.12 45.31 -58.53
CA MET A 1 -13.44 45.30 -57.08
C MET A 1 -13.47 43.83 -56.66
N ARG A 2 -12.36 43.30 -56.12
CA ARG A 2 -12.07 43.07 -54.69
C ARG A 2 -13.17 42.31 -53.92
N GLY A 3 -12.79 41.18 -53.32
CA GLY A 3 -13.54 40.47 -52.25
C GLY A 3 -13.52 38.94 -52.45
N HIS A 4 -12.41 38.24 -52.19
CA HIS A 4 -12.08 37.52 -50.94
C HIS A 4 -13.11 36.50 -50.41
N VAL A 5 -12.82 35.22 -50.67
CA VAL A 5 -12.69 34.07 -49.75
C VAL A 5 -13.54 34.05 -48.46
N ASN A 6 -14.39 33.02 -48.30
CA ASN A 6 -14.31 32.10 -47.16
C ASN A 6 -15.18 30.85 -47.38
N ARG A 7 -14.52 29.71 -47.63
CA ARG A 7 -15.10 28.37 -47.44
C ARG A 7 -14.83 27.97 -45.99
N LEU A 8 -15.84 28.03 -45.12
CA LEU A 8 -15.79 27.32 -43.84
C LEU A 8 -16.10 25.85 -44.10
N PHE A 9 -15.08 24.99 -43.96
CA PHE A 9 -15.28 23.58 -43.70
C PHE A 9 -15.69 23.43 -42.23
N ALA A 10 -16.96 23.09 -41.99
CA ALA A 10 -17.40 22.62 -40.68
C ALA A 10 -16.94 21.16 -40.53
N VAL A 11 -15.77 20.97 -39.90
CA VAL A 11 -15.39 19.66 -39.37
C VAL A 11 -16.02 19.56 -37.98
N SER A 12 -17.23 19.00 -37.91
CA SER A 12 -17.79 18.56 -36.63
C SER A 12 -17.01 17.34 -36.17
N ALA A 13 -16.03 17.57 -35.30
CA ALA A 13 -15.38 16.50 -34.55
C ALA A 13 -16.42 15.88 -33.62
N LEU A 14 -16.87 14.65 -33.95
CA LEU A 14 -17.52 13.78 -32.97
C LEU A 14 -16.50 13.49 -31.87
N ALA A 15 -16.60 14.19 -30.74
CA ALA A 15 -15.95 13.76 -29.51
C ALA A 15 -16.66 12.48 -29.06
N ALA A 16 -16.11 11.33 -29.45
CA ALA A 16 -16.49 10.07 -28.84
C ALA A 16 -16.07 10.14 -27.37
N LEU A 17 -17.02 10.42 -26.49
CA LEU A 17 -16.90 10.06 -25.08
C LEU A 17 -16.80 8.54 -25.04
N LEU A 18 -15.58 8.04 -25.10
CA LEU A 18 -15.25 6.68 -24.70
C LEU A 18 -15.40 6.63 -23.19
N VAL A 19 -16.64 6.40 -22.72
CA VAL A 19 -16.89 5.89 -21.38
C VAL A 19 -16.29 4.49 -21.34
N HIS A 20 -14.98 4.40 -21.06
CA HIS A 20 -14.40 3.15 -20.62
C HIS A 20 -14.86 2.95 -19.19
N SER A 21 -15.93 2.18 -19.04
CA SER A 21 -16.29 1.55 -17.78
C SER A 21 -15.01 0.94 -17.19
N ALA A 22 -14.63 1.36 -15.97
CA ALA A 22 -13.65 0.63 -15.19
C ALA A 22 -14.17 -0.81 -15.10
N ALA A 23 -13.56 -1.73 -15.85
CA ALA A 23 -13.97 -3.12 -15.80
C ALA A 23 -13.84 -3.57 -14.34
N ALA A 24 -14.94 -4.04 -13.75
CA ALA A 24 -14.93 -4.59 -12.41
C ALA A 24 -13.90 -5.72 -12.36
N GLN A 25 -12.78 -5.50 -11.67
CA GLN A 25 -11.68 -6.45 -11.62
C GLN A 25 -11.95 -7.49 -10.53
N SER A 26 -11.68 -8.75 -10.82
CA SER A 26 -11.77 -9.81 -9.82
C SER A 26 -10.55 -9.76 -8.90
N ARG A 27 -10.76 -9.59 -7.60
CA ARG A 27 -9.71 -9.76 -6.58
C ARG A 27 -8.98 -11.09 -6.77
N GLY A 28 -7.67 -11.12 -6.51
CA GLY A 28 -6.83 -12.30 -6.73
C GLY A 28 -7.31 -13.50 -5.95
N LYS A 29 -7.81 -14.54 -6.62
CA LYS A 29 -8.33 -15.76 -6.00
C LYS A 29 -7.20 -16.55 -5.37
N PHE A 30 -7.41 -16.99 -4.14
CA PHE A 30 -6.51 -17.93 -3.49
C PHE A 30 -6.62 -19.31 -4.17
N LEU A 31 -5.49 -19.83 -4.69
CA LEU A 31 -5.50 -21.04 -5.52
C LEU A 31 -5.52 -22.35 -4.72
N TYR A 32 -5.25 -22.26 -3.42
CA TYR A 32 -5.06 -23.44 -2.55
C TYR A 32 -6.12 -23.58 -1.45
N GLY A 33 -7.26 -22.92 -1.64
CA GLY A 33 -8.42 -22.98 -0.75
C GLY A 33 -9.46 -21.94 -1.11
N ASP A 34 -10.34 -21.64 -0.17
CA ASP A 34 -11.36 -20.59 -0.35
C ASP A 34 -10.83 -19.24 0.11
N GLY A 35 -11.04 -18.21 -0.71
CA GLY A 35 -10.64 -16.85 -0.39
C GLY A 35 -10.13 -16.05 -1.58
N LYS A 36 -9.85 -14.78 -1.33
CA LYS A 36 -9.25 -13.83 -2.26
C LYS A 36 -8.20 -13.02 -1.50
N ALA A 37 -7.15 -12.55 -2.14
CA ALA A 37 -6.27 -11.57 -1.51
C ALA A 37 -7.08 -10.36 -1.04
N MET A 38 -6.74 -9.87 0.14
CA MET A 38 -7.34 -8.74 0.81
C MET A 38 -6.25 -7.96 1.52
N PHE A 39 -6.53 -6.71 1.83
CA PHE A 39 -5.81 -5.94 2.83
C PHE A 39 -6.73 -5.61 3.98
N GLY A 40 -6.16 -5.38 5.14
CA GLY A 40 -6.94 -5.10 6.33
C GLY A 40 -6.40 -3.90 7.08
N THR A 41 -7.22 -3.40 7.97
CA THR A 41 -6.79 -2.60 9.10
C THR A 41 -7.17 -3.34 10.37
N LEU A 42 -6.31 -3.31 11.39
CA LEU A 42 -6.76 -3.65 12.73
C LEU A 42 -7.21 -2.35 13.42
N PRO A 43 -8.39 -2.32 14.06
CA PRO A 43 -8.86 -1.15 14.77
C PRO A 43 -7.76 -0.62 15.72
N PRO A 44 -7.50 0.70 15.74
CA PRO A 44 -6.53 1.28 16.66
C PRO A 44 -6.78 0.91 18.13
N ASP A 45 -5.76 0.43 18.83
CA ASP A 45 -5.83 0.18 20.28
C ASP A 45 -5.21 1.34 21.05
N ARG A 46 -6.07 2.30 21.40
CA ARG A 46 -5.72 3.51 22.14
C ARG A 46 -5.43 3.27 23.62
N THR A 47 -5.67 2.05 24.12
CA THR A 47 -5.47 1.71 25.54
C THR A 47 -4.03 1.31 25.85
N VAL A 48 -3.24 0.97 24.83
CA VAL A 48 -1.85 0.58 24.99
C VAL A 48 -0.97 1.82 25.18
N LYS A 49 -0.15 1.80 26.23
CA LYS A 49 0.91 2.80 26.40
C LYS A 49 2.06 2.49 25.44
N VAL A 50 2.47 3.50 24.69
CA VAL A 50 3.59 3.44 23.75
C VAL A 50 4.66 4.45 24.15
N ASN A 51 5.83 4.37 23.50
CA ASN A 51 6.91 5.33 23.71
C ASN A 51 6.48 6.74 23.29
N THR A 52 7.15 7.76 23.85
CA THR A 52 6.83 9.16 23.54
C THR A 52 7.08 9.48 22.05
N GLY A 53 6.18 10.27 21.46
CA GLY A 53 6.26 10.74 20.08
C GLY A 53 5.44 9.90 19.10
N MET A 54 5.56 10.26 17.83
CA MET A 54 4.93 9.60 16.68
C MET A 54 5.82 9.81 15.46
N VAL A 55 5.61 9.05 14.39
CA VAL A 55 6.31 9.28 13.11
C VAL A 55 6.12 10.74 12.65
N GLN A 56 7.16 11.34 12.07
CA GLN A 56 7.04 12.68 11.49
C GLN A 56 5.92 12.67 10.45
N ASN A 57 5.00 13.63 10.57
CA ASN A 57 3.83 13.74 9.72
C ASN A 57 3.44 15.21 9.51
N TRP A 58 2.57 15.43 8.55
CA TRP A 58 1.99 16.73 8.22
C TRP A 58 0.51 16.56 7.89
N THR A 59 -0.27 17.63 8.04
CA THR A 59 -1.70 17.65 7.76
C THR A 59 -1.96 18.57 6.57
N GLY A 60 -2.75 18.09 5.61
CA GLY A 60 -3.30 18.87 4.52
C GLY A 60 -4.82 18.82 4.50
N SER A 61 -5.44 19.56 3.60
CA SER A 61 -6.87 19.47 3.35
C SER A 61 -7.24 19.83 1.92
N PHE A 62 -8.45 19.41 1.52
CA PHE A 62 -9.08 19.78 0.26
C PHE A 62 -10.59 19.91 0.46
N ASP A 63 -11.24 20.67 -0.43
CA ASP A 63 -12.69 20.84 -0.40
C ASP A 63 -13.35 20.00 -1.51
N PHE A 64 -14.43 19.31 -1.16
CA PHE A 64 -15.30 18.62 -2.12
C PHE A 64 -16.76 18.77 -1.71
N ASN A 65 -17.62 19.20 -2.66
CA ASN A 65 -19.06 19.43 -2.43
C ASN A 65 -19.38 20.24 -1.16
N GLY A 66 -18.59 21.29 -0.88
CA GLY A 66 -18.78 22.17 0.28
C GLY A 66 -18.36 21.57 1.62
N THR A 67 -17.72 20.40 1.63
CA THR A 67 -17.11 19.77 2.81
C THR A 67 -15.59 19.81 2.70
N THR A 68 -14.92 20.24 3.76
CA THR A 68 -13.46 20.18 3.87
C THR A 68 -13.03 18.83 4.44
N PHE A 69 -12.21 18.11 3.70
CA PHE A 69 -11.60 16.85 4.12
C PHE A 69 -10.16 17.12 4.53
N SER A 70 -9.81 16.74 5.75
CA SER A 70 -8.44 16.82 6.26
C SER A 70 -7.79 15.46 6.21
N TYR A 71 -6.52 15.42 5.85
CA TYR A 71 -5.73 14.20 5.82
C TYR A 71 -4.37 14.44 6.48
N THR A 72 -3.79 13.38 7.05
CA THR A 72 -2.44 13.39 7.62
C THR A 72 -1.57 12.38 6.90
N MET A 73 -0.38 12.76 6.48
CA MET A 73 0.57 11.86 5.80
C MET A 73 1.93 11.87 6.48
N VAL A 74 2.71 10.81 6.28
CA VAL A 74 4.08 10.72 6.79
C VAL A 74 4.97 11.74 6.06
N GLY A 75 5.89 12.37 6.79
CA GLY A 75 6.91 13.25 6.24
C GLY A 75 6.66 14.75 6.45
N THR A 76 6.92 15.54 5.41
CA THR A 76 6.73 17.01 5.39
C THR A 76 5.76 17.41 4.29
N ASP A 77 5.17 18.60 4.41
CA ASP A 77 4.27 19.13 3.39
C ASP A 77 5.07 19.59 2.15
N PRO A 78 4.91 18.93 0.98
CA PRO A 78 5.65 19.32 -0.23
C PRO A 78 5.26 20.71 -0.76
N ALA A 79 4.10 21.26 -0.38
CA ALA A 79 3.70 22.61 -0.76
C ALA A 79 4.56 23.69 -0.09
N LEU A 80 5.22 23.36 1.04
CA LEU A 80 6.12 24.27 1.75
C LEU A 80 7.57 24.24 1.21
N GLY A 81 7.84 23.42 0.19
CA GLY A 81 9.13 23.31 -0.49
C GLY A 81 9.86 22.00 -0.22
N SER A 82 11.10 21.91 -0.71
CA SER A 82 11.91 20.69 -0.59
C SER A 82 12.28 20.40 0.87
N ALA A 83 11.90 19.23 1.36
CA ALA A 83 12.42 18.66 2.59
C ALA A 83 12.45 17.13 2.47
N SER A 84 13.34 16.48 3.22
CA SER A 84 13.47 15.03 3.23
C SER A 84 13.22 14.50 4.63
N THR A 85 12.29 13.56 4.75
CA THR A 85 12.09 12.76 5.96
C THR A 85 12.69 11.38 5.74
N VAL A 86 13.43 10.87 6.72
CA VAL A 86 13.93 9.49 6.75
C VAL A 86 13.37 8.82 7.98
N VAL A 87 12.50 7.82 7.79
CA VAL A 87 11.83 7.11 8.87
C VAL A 87 12.66 5.89 9.30
N PRO A 88 13.13 5.83 10.55
CA PRO A 88 13.77 4.63 11.07
C PRO A 88 12.83 3.44 10.94
N THR A 89 13.34 2.32 10.43
CA THR A 89 12.52 1.13 10.17
C THR A 89 13.12 -0.10 10.85
N GLN A 90 12.25 -0.98 11.33
CA GLN A 90 12.63 -2.29 11.88
C GLN A 90 11.86 -3.37 11.15
N ILE A 91 12.53 -4.47 10.79
CA ILE A 91 11.86 -5.70 10.36
C ILE A 91 11.86 -6.66 11.54
N ILE A 92 10.67 -7.09 11.95
CA ILE A 92 10.41 -8.11 12.95
C ILE A 92 9.98 -9.38 12.21
N PRO A 93 10.87 -10.36 12.02
CA PRO A 93 10.49 -11.59 11.32
C PRO A 93 9.54 -12.43 12.17
N LEU A 94 8.43 -12.86 11.59
CA LEU A 94 7.43 -13.71 12.23
C LEU A 94 7.55 -15.16 11.75
N ILE A 95 7.98 -16.04 12.65
CA ILE A 95 7.99 -17.49 12.44
C ILE A 95 6.66 -18.04 12.95
N PHE A 96 5.88 -18.70 12.09
CA PHE A 96 4.65 -19.36 12.49
C PHE A 96 4.83 -20.87 12.57
N LYS A 97 4.48 -21.46 13.72
CA LYS A 97 4.51 -22.91 13.94
C LYS A 97 3.10 -23.44 14.11
N PHE A 98 2.67 -24.30 13.21
CA PHE A 98 1.30 -24.82 13.19
C PHE A 98 1.20 -26.16 13.90
N SER A 99 0.00 -26.46 14.40
CA SER A 99 -0.30 -27.72 15.10
C SER A 99 -0.08 -29.00 14.28
N ASP A 100 0.07 -28.90 12.95
CA ASP A 100 0.40 -30.03 12.07
C ASP A 100 1.93 -30.24 11.88
N GLY A 101 2.74 -29.48 12.62
CA GLY A 101 4.21 -29.51 12.55
C GLY A 101 4.81 -28.61 11.49
N THR A 102 4.00 -27.92 10.66
CA THR A 102 4.50 -26.98 9.66
C THR A 102 5.13 -25.77 10.34
N VAL A 103 6.31 -25.37 9.86
CA VAL A 103 6.99 -24.13 10.26
C VAL A 103 7.16 -23.27 9.03
N LEU A 104 6.65 -22.04 9.09
CA LEU A 104 6.86 -21.01 8.07
C LEU A 104 7.76 -19.94 8.66
N ASP A 105 9.00 -19.91 8.17
CA ASP A 105 10.08 -19.10 8.70
C ASP A 105 10.61 -18.14 7.62
N PRO A 106 10.44 -16.81 7.78
CA PRO A 106 10.89 -15.83 6.80
C PRO A 106 12.40 -15.57 6.84
N THR A 107 13.14 -16.15 7.78
CA THR A 107 14.58 -15.95 7.97
C THR A 107 15.45 -16.99 7.26
N VAL A 108 14.85 -18.10 6.83
CA VAL A 108 15.51 -19.13 6.01
C VAL A 108 15.16 -18.95 4.53
N ALA A 109 15.90 -19.61 3.65
CA ALA A 109 15.69 -19.53 2.20
C ALA A 109 14.21 -19.74 1.82
N ALA A 110 13.67 -18.78 1.07
CA ALA A 110 12.31 -18.89 0.53
C ALA A 110 12.27 -19.96 -0.57
N CYS A 111 11.06 -20.34 -0.97
CA CYS A 111 10.88 -21.47 -1.85
C CYS A 111 11.57 -21.28 -3.21
N GLY A 112 12.46 -22.21 -3.56
CA GLY A 112 13.23 -22.15 -4.81
C GLY A 112 14.23 -20.98 -4.88
N ALA A 113 14.40 -20.24 -3.79
CA ALA A 113 15.27 -19.08 -3.69
C ALA A 113 16.53 -19.39 -2.90
N VAL A 114 17.60 -18.63 -3.16
CA VAL A 114 18.84 -18.66 -2.36
C VAL A 114 18.71 -17.78 -1.13
N LYS A 115 17.90 -16.71 -1.21
CA LYS A 115 17.70 -15.72 -0.16
C LYS A 115 16.47 -16.04 0.67
N SER A 116 16.48 -15.60 1.93
CA SER A 116 15.30 -15.63 2.78
C SER A 116 14.28 -14.58 2.36
N ALA A 117 13.03 -14.73 2.78
CA ALA A 117 12.00 -13.72 2.58
C ALA A 117 12.39 -12.36 3.17
N VAL A 118 13.00 -12.34 4.36
CA VAL A 118 13.55 -11.12 4.98
C VAL A 118 14.59 -10.48 4.09
N GLN A 119 15.58 -11.23 3.62
CA GLN A 119 16.65 -10.66 2.78
C GLN A 119 16.11 -10.19 1.43
N SER A 120 15.22 -10.95 0.80
CA SER A 120 14.59 -10.56 -0.46
C SER A 120 13.76 -9.28 -0.32
N ALA A 121 13.07 -9.09 0.80
CA ALA A 121 12.34 -7.86 1.10
C ALA A 121 13.29 -6.67 1.31
N ILE A 122 14.40 -6.87 2.05
CA ILE A 122 15.43 -5.84 2.25
C ILE A 122 16.03 -5.40 0.93
N ASP A 123 16.37 -6.34 0.05
CA ASP A 123 17.00 -6.09 -1.26
C ASP A 123 16.05 -5.48 -2.31
N SER A 124 14.76 -5.35 -1.97
CA SER A 124 13.69 -4.92 -2.86
C SER A 124 13.64 -3.40 -3.06
N PRO A 125 12.87 -2.89 -4.05
CA PRO A 125 12.64 -1.45 -4.20
C PRO A 125 11.88 -0.80 -3.03
N VAL A 126 11.41 -1.56 -2.04
CA VAL A 126 10.87 -0.98 -0.79
C VAL A 126 11.96 -0.26 -0.01
N PHE A 127 13.19 -0.79 0.01
CA PHE A 127 14.31 -0.21 0.77
C PHE A 127 15.50 0.22 -0.09
N HIS A 128 15.63 -0.30 -1.31
CA HIS A 128 16.67 0.11 -2.25
C HIS A 128 16.17 1.10 -3.28
N SER A 129 17.04 2.05 -3.63
CA SER A 129 16.78 3.00 -4.68
C SER A 129 16.92 2.37 -6.07
N THR A 130 15.99 2.72 -6.95
CA THR A 130 16.06 2.47 -8.39
C THR A 130 15.36 3.60 -9.14
N ASP A 131 15.57 3.68 -10.45
CA ASP A 131 14.95 4.72 -11.28
C ASP A 131 13.46 4.41 -11.50
N PHE A 132 12.60 5.37 -11.17
CA PHE A 132 11.18 5.31 -11.45
C PHE A 132 10.79 6.31 -12.53
N THR A 133 10.17 5.81 -13.62
CA THR A 133 9.80 6.61 -14.80
C THR A 133 8.35 6.37 -15.25
N PRO A 134 7.33 6.56 -14.39
CA PRO A 134 5.93 6.35 -14.77
C PRO A 134 5.57 7.18 -16.01
N GLY A 135 5.12 6.51 -17.07
CA GLY A 135 4.78 7.15 -18.35
C GLY A 135 5.96 7.83 -19.05
N GLY A 136 7.20 7.45 -18.72
CA GLY A 136 8.42 8.08 -19.22
C GLY A 136 8.88 9.31 -18.43
N THR A 137 8.10 9.77 -17.45
CA THR A 137 8.48 10.93 -16.61
C THR A 137 9.34 10.47 -15.44
N ASN A 138 10.57 10.95 -15.36
CA ASN A 138 11.48 10.63 -14.26
C ASN A 138 11.00 11.28 -12.95
N VAL A 139 10.53 10.45 -12.02
CA VAL A 139 10.11 10.89 -10.68
C VAL A 139 11.20 10.73 -9.63
N GLY A 140 12.34 10.13 -9.99
CA GLY A 140 13.56 10.05 -9.18
C GLY A 140 14.20 8.66 -9.15
N ASN A 141 15.46 8.62 -8.71
CA ASN A 141 16.13 7.40 -8.25
C ASN A 141 15.87 7.25 -6.75
N SER A 142 14.94 6.37 -6.37
CA SER A 142 14.47 6.29 -4.98
C SER A 142 13.81 4.96 -4.66
N GLN A 143 13.29 4.82 -3.44
CA GLN A 143 12.43 3.72 -2.99
C GLN A 143 11.04 3.86 -3.61
N TYR A 144 10.31 2.75 -3.73
CA TYR A 144 9.02 2.74 -4.42
C TYR A 144 7.99 3.67 -3.75
N ALA A 145 7.79 3.59 -2.44
CA ALA A 145 6.82 4.43 -1.74
C ALA A 145 7.17 5.93 -1.84
N ASP A 146 8.46 6.27 -1.79
CA ASP A 146 8.93 7.64 -2.01
C ASP A 146 8.68 8.12 -3.45
N ALA A 147 9.00 7.28 -4.44
CA ALA A 147 8.72 7.59 -5.85
C ALA A 147 7.22 7.77 -6.09
N PHE A 148 6.39 6.98 -5.43
CA PHE A 148 4.93 7.16 -5.41
C PHE A 148 4.55 8.52 -4.82
N GLN A 149 5.06 8.93 -3.65
CA GLN A 149 4.79 10.26 -3.09
C GLN A 149 5.23 11.39 -4.02
N ARG A 150 6.41 11.25 -4.60
CA ARG A 150 6.96 12.24 -5.54
C ARG A 150 6.08 12.39 -6.77
N ALA A 151 5.53 11.29 -7.26
CA ALA A 151 4.56 11.26 -8.34
C ALA A 151 3.17 11.80 -7.92
N ASN A 152 2.73 11.49 -6.70
CA ASN A 152 1.46 11.93 -6.11
C ASN A 152 1.39 13.46 -6.04
N PHE A 153 2.47 14.07 -5.54
CA PHE A 153 2.61 15.52 -5.33
C PHE A 153 3.39 16.23 -6.45
N TRP A 154 3.32 15.69 -7.68
CA TRP A 154 4.14 16.13 -8.80
C TRP A 154 4.10 17.63 -9.07
N SER A 155 2.94 18.28 -8.94
CA SER A 155 2.81 19.75 -9.13
C SER A 155 3.76 20.57 -8.26
N PHE A 156 4.11 20.07 -7.06
CA PHE A 156 5.10 20.68 -6.19
C PHE A 156 6.50 20.15 -6.51
N VAL A 157 6.64 18.82 -6.62
CA VAL A 157 7.94 18.16 -6.80
C VAL A 157 8.62 18.58 -8.10
N SER A 158 7.88 18.77 -9.19
CA SER A 158 8.43 19.19 -10.47
C SER A 158 8.81 20.67 -10.53
N ALA A 159 8.43 21.47 -9.53
CA ALA A 159 8.56 22.93 -9.56
C ALA A 159 9.32 23.46 -8.35
N THR A 160 8.71 23.40 -7.17
CA THR A 160 9.19 24.07 -5.94
C THR A 160 9.85 23.11 -4.96
N ALA A 161 9.59 21.80 -5.08
CA ALA A 161 10.04 20.78 -4.14
C ALA A 161 10.84 19.61 -4.80
N PRO A 162 11.80 19.86 -5.72
CA PRO A 162 12.48 18.77 -6.46
C PRO A 162 13.29 17.81 -5.59
N ALA A 163 13.71 18.23 -4.39
CA ALA A 163 14.41 17.39 -3.42
C ALA A 163 13.50 16.87 -2.29
N TYR A 164 12.17 16.92 -2.49
CA TYR A 164 11.22 16.33 -1.56
C TYR A 164 11.36 14.81 -1.48
N HIS A 165 11.41 14.27 -0.26
CA HIS A 165 11.49 12.84 -0.05
C HIS A 165 10.83 12.39 1.27
N VAL A 166 10.25 11.20 1.26
CA VAL A 166 9.83 10.41 2.43
C VAL A 166 10.41 9.00 2.28
N LEU A 167 11.60 8.82 2.84
CA LEU A 167 12.39 7.59 2.72
C LEU A 167 12.21 6.72 3.97
N LEU A 168 12.30 5.40 3.79
CA LEU A 168 12.56 4.46 4.86
C LEU A 168 14.07 4.31 5.04
N ALA A 169 14.56 4.40 6.27
CA ALA A 169 15.92 3.99 6.57
C ALA A 169 16.10 2.50 6.26
N GLN A 170 17.33 2.09 5.94
CA GLN A 170 17.66 0.67 5.85
C GLN A 170 17.26 -0.04 7.15
N PRO A 171 16.45 -1.10 7.08
CA PRO A 171 15.77 -1.62 8.25
C PRO A 171 16.74 -2.33 9.18
N GLN A 172 16.59 -2.12 10.48
CA GLN A 172 17.22 -2.98 11.47
C GLN A 172 16.42 -4.28 11.56
N VAL A 173 17.06 -5.41 11.25
CA VAL A 173 16.43 -6.73 11.44
C VAL A 173 16.60 -7.14 12.89
N VAL A 174 15.51 -7.22 13.63
CA VAL A 174 15.52 -7.66 15.03
C VAL A 174 15.41 -9.19 15.12
N PRO A 175 15.69 -9.81 16.28
CA PRO A 175 15.52 -11.25 16.44
C PRO A 175 14.12 -11.75 16.05
N PRO A 176 14.00 -12.91 15.39
CA PRO A 176 12.72 -13.44 14.95
C PRO A 176 11.82 -13.80 16.13
N VAL A 177 10.52 -13.56 15.97
CA VAL A 177 9.48 -13.93 16.94
C VAL A 177 8.78 -15.18 16.47
N THR A 178 8.72 -16.21 17.32
CA THR A 178 7.94 -17.42 17.06
C THR A 178 6.53 -17.29 17.62
N ILE A 179 5.53 -17.52 16.78
CA ILE A 179 4.12 -17.62 17.15
C ILE A 179 3.66 -19.06 16.93
N GLU A 180 3.38 -19.76 18.02
CA GLU A 180 2.67 -21.04 17.98
C GLU A 180 1.22 -20.80 17.56
N VAL A 181 0.70 -21.57 16.61
CA VAL A 181 -0.67 -21.48 16.09
C VAL A 181 -1.45 -22.73 16.51
N PRO A 182 -2.28 -22.63 17.56
CA PRO A 182 -3.09 -23.75 18.03
C PRO A 182 -4.06 -24.26 16.97
N ARG A 183 -4.43 -25.54 17.10
CA ARG A 183 -5.52 -26.11 16.30
C ARG A 183 -6.79 -25.26 16.49
N GLY A 184 -7.42 -24.87 15.38
CA GLY A 184 -8.62 -24.02 15.38
C GLY A 184 -8.35 -22.52 15.27
N LEU A 185 -7.13 -22.06 15.53
CA LEU A 185 -6.70 -20.66 15.34
C LEU A 185 -5.87 -20.46 14.08
N GLY A 186 -5.64 -21.53 13.33
CA GLY A 186 -5.05 -21.50 12.01
C GLY A 186 -4.94 -22.90 11.42
N ARG A 187 -4.53 -22.93 10.16
CA ARG A 187 -4.32 -24.16 9.39
C ARG A 187 -3.24 -23.93 8.33
N THR A 188 -2.76 -25.02 7.75
CA THR A 188 -1.93 -24.95 6.55
C THR A 188 -2.60 -25.65 5.39
N THR A 189 -2.28 -25.20 4.18
CA THR A 189 -2.62 -25.85 2.92
C THR A 189 -1.34 -26.08 2.12
N ASN A 190 -1.37 -27.01 1.17
CA ASN A 190 -0.31 -27.07 0.18
C ASN A 190 -0.28 -25.74 -0.58
N GLY A 191 0.91 -25.26 -0.95
CA GLY A 191 1.09 -24.14 -1.85
C GLY A 191 1.81 -24.58 -3.12
N PRO A 192 2.27 -23.63 -3.95
CA PRO A 192 2.95 -23.95 -5.20
C PRO A 192 4.24 -24.73 -4.98
N CYS A 193 4.92 -24.47 -3.86
CA CYS A 193 6.19 -25.11 -3.58
C CYS A 193 6.57 -25.15 -2.08
N ALA A 194 6.16 -24.16 -1.28
CA ALA A 194 6.06 -24.28 0.18
C ALA A 194 4.58 -24.34 0.61
N LYS A 195 4.33 -24.80 1.84
CA LYS A 195 2.98 -24.70 2.43
C LYS A 195 2.58 -23.23 2.61
N VAL A 196 1.27 -23.00 2.63
CA VAL A 196 0.66 -21.70 2.94
C VAL A 196 -0.01 -21.79 4.31
N GLY A 197 0.25 -20.81 5.16
CA GLY A 197 -0.33 -20.66 6.48
C GLY A 197 -1.53 -19.72 6.45
N GLN A 198 -2.59 -20.08 7.18
CA GLN A 198 -3.73 -19.21 7.45
C GLN A 198 -3.88 -19.07 8.96
N VAL A 199 -3.87 -17.84 9.46
CA VAL A 199 -3.93 -17.53 10.90
C VAL A 199 -5.13 -16.64 11.18
N ASN A 200 -5.91 -16.97 12.21
CA ASN A 200 -7.04 -16.15 12.63
C ASN A 200 -6.57 -14.72 13.01
N LEU A 201 -7.17 -13.70 12.41
CA LEU A 201 -6.75 -12.31 12.61
C LEU A 201 -6.89 -11.85 14.06
N SER A 202 -7.99 -12.22 14.73
CA SER A 202 -8.21 -11.86 16.15
C SER A 202 -7.20 -12.53 17.09
N TYR A 203 -6.76 -13.74 16.77
CA TYR A 203 -5.66 -14.38 17.51
C TYR A 203 -4.35 -13.65 17.29
N PHE A 204 -4.03 -13.33 16.03
CA PHE A 204 -2.81 -12.60 15.71
C PHE A 204 -2.77 -11.21 16.34
N SER A 205 -3.89 -10.47 16.35
CA SER A 205 -3.93 -9.12 16.94
C SER A 205 -3.59 -9.12 18.43
N LEU A 206 -4.00 -10.15 19.18
CA LEU A 206 -3.62 -10.34 20.57
C LEU A 206 -2.12 -10.62 20.74
N LYS A 207 -1.51 -11.36 19.80
CA LYS A 207 -0.06 -11.59 19.80
C LYS A 207 0.70 -10.32 19.45
N LEU A 208 0.28 -9.61 18.41
CA LEU A 208 0.88 -8.36 17.96
C LEU A 208 0.93 -7.32 19.09
N ARG A 209 -0.17 -7.17 19.84
CA ARG A 209 -0.23 -6.28 21.01
C ARG A 209 0.86 -6.58 22.06
N GLY A 210 1.30 -7.83 22.20
CA GLY A 210 2.38 -8.21 23.11
C GLY A 210 3.79 -7.92 22.59
N LEU A 211 3.94 -7.69 21.29
CA LEU A 211 5.25 -7.55 20.61
C LEU A 211 5.69 -6.11 20.39
N ILE A 212 4.80 -5.14 20.60
CA ILE A 212 5.07 -3.71 20.36
C ILE A 212 5.82 -3.02 21.50
N SER A 213 5.99 -3.69 22.64
CA SER A 213 6.67 -3.12 23.80
C SER A 213 8.13 -2.78 23.46
N GLY A 214 8.55 -1.56 23.78
CA GLY A 214 9.92 -1.09 23.54
C GLY A 214 10.19 -0.55 22.13
N ILE A 215 9.26 -0.67 21.19
CA ILE A 215 9.42 -0.12 19.84
C ILE A 215 9.28 1.41 19.86
N PRO A 216 10.22 2.19 19.29
CA PRO A 216 10.10 3.64 19.20
C PRO A 216 8.89 4.07 18.36
N SER A 217 8.03 4.93 18.92
CA SER A 217 6.84 5.46 18.24
C SER A 217 7.17 6.37 17.04
N THR A 218 8.41 6.85 16.94
CA THR A 218 8.95 7.64 15.82
C THR A 218 9.50 6.77 14.68
N SER A 219 9.36 5.44 14.77
CA SER A 219 9.84 4.47 13.78
C SER A 219 8.67 3.69 13.18
N LEU A 220 8.93 3.01 12.06
CA LEU A 220 8.00 2.04 11.49
C LEU A 220 8.48 0.60 11.78
N PRO A 221 7.85 -0.13 12.71
CA PRO A 221 8.00 -1.57 12.80
C PRO A 221 7.21 -2.28 11.69
N ILE A 222 7.88 -3.19 11.00
CA ILE A 222 7.32 -4.04 9.95
C ILE A 222 7.38 -5.49 10.42
N PHE A 223 6.23 -6.07 10.73
CA PHE A 223 6.12 -7.48 11.07
C PHE A 223 5.99 -8.28 9.77
N LEU A 224 7.08 -8.96 9.39
CA LEU A 224 7.18 -9.65 8.11
C LEU A 224 7.02 -11.15 8.32
N SER A 225 6.02 -11.73 7.66
CA SER A 225 5.80 -13.17 7.61
C SER A 225 6.14 -13.75 6.24
N TYR A 226 6.18 -15.08 6.13
CA TYR A 226 6.40 -15.79 4.88
C TYR A 226 5.24 -16.76 4.61
N ASN A 227 4.61 -16.66 3.44
CA ASN A 227 3.45 -17.46 3.01
C ASN A 227 2.35 -17.61 4.06
N THR A 228 2.20 -16.65 4.96
CA THR A 228 1.23 -16.70 6.05
C THR A 228 0.27 -15.54 5.92
N PHE A 229 -1.01 -15.84 5.78
CA PHE A 229 -2.07 -14.85 5.58
C PHE A 229 -3.03 -14.86 6.75
N PHE A 230 -3.64 -13.69 7.04
CA PHE A 230 -4.64 -13.61 8.10
C PHE A 230 -6.05 -13.83 7.56
N THR A 231 -6.89 -14.43 8.40
CA THR A 231 -8.28 -14.73 8.06
C THR A 231 -9.23 -13.95 8.95
N ASP A 232 -10.17 -13.23 8.33
CA ASP A 232 -11.35 -12.65 8.97
C ASP A 232 -12.56 -12.84 8.05
N ARG A 233 -13.52 -13.67 8.49
CA ARG A 233 -14.69 -14.12 7.69
C ARG A 233 -14.35 -14.66 6.29
N GLY A 234 -13.09 -15.01 6.06
CA GLY A 234 -12.51 -15.43 4.80
C GLY A 234 -10.99 -15.29 4.84
N CYS A 235 -10.31 -15.84 3.84
CA CYS A 235 -8.91 -15.56 3.53
C CYS A 235 -8.88 -14.59 2.35
N CYS A 236 -7.87 -13.74 2.17
CA CYS A 236 -6.51 -13.78 2.69
C CYS A 236 -5.95 -12.37 2.87
N ILE A 237 -5.82 -11.90 4.10
CA ILE A 237 -5.18 -10.60 4.38
C ILE A 237 -3.67 -10.77 4.19
N VAL A 238 -3.13 -10.17 3.13
CA VAL A 238 -1.71 -10.27 2.74
C VAL A 238 -0.86 -9.13 3.33
N GLY A 239 -1.50 -8.07 3.78
CA GLY A 239 -0.91 -6.98 4.52
C GLY A 239 -1.97 -6.21 5.31
N LEU A 240 -1.56 -5.56 6.39
CA LEU A 240 -2.42 -4.67 7.17
C LEU A 240 -1.62 -3.61 7.91
N ASN A 241 -2.31 -2.53 8.29
CA ASN A 241 -1.80 -1.50 9.18
C ASN A 241 -2.61 -1.43 10.48
N THR A 242 -1.96 -0.94 11.54
CA THR A 242 -2.61 -0.67 12.83
C THR A 242 -1.88 0.41 13.62
N VAL A 243 -2.54 0.91 14.67
CA VAL A 243 -2.04 2.00 15.51
C VAL A 243 -2.26 1.68 16.97
N TYR A 244 -1.25 1.94 17.79
CA TYR A 244 -1.31 1.80 19.24
C TYR A 244 -1.04 3.13 19.93
N GLY A 245 -1.72 3.37 21.05
CA GLY A 245 -1.61 4.62 21.80
C GLY A 245 -2.55 5.71 21.29
N SER A 246 -2.33 6.93 21.78
CA SER A 246 -3.17 8.09 21.47
C SER A 246 -2.33 9.35 21.40
N ALA A 247 -2.74 10.31 20.56
CA ALA A 247 -2.01 11.56 20.39
C ALA A 247 -1.73 12.23 21.75
N PRO A 248 -0.49 12.73 21.98
CA PRO A 248 0.59 12.91 21.01
C PRO A 248 1.57 11.71 20.91
N ASN A 249 1.23 10.53 21.45
CA ASN A 249 2.10 9.36 21.48
C ASN A 249 1.44 8.18 20.77
N GLN A 250 1.82 7.92 19.51
CA GLN A 250 1.21 6.89 18.68
C GLN A 250 2.29 6.08 17.98
N LEU A 251 2.24 4.76 18.15
CA LEU A 251 3.04 3.81 17.39
C LEU A 251 2.19 3.29 16.24
N THR A 252 2.65 3.52 15.02
CA THR A 252 2.05 2.96 13.80
C THR A 252 2.79 1.67 13.46
N VAL A 253 2.10 0.68 12.89
CA VAL A 253 2.64 -0.65 12.65
C VAL A 253 2.18 -1.17 11.30
N ALA A 254 3.12 -1.68 10.51
CA ALA A 254 2.83 -2.41 9.28
C ALA A 254 3.04 -3.92 9.50
N VAL A 255 2.16 -4.73 8.91
CA VAL A 255 2.29 -6.18 8.87
C VAL A 255 2.13 -6.62 7.42
N ALA A 256 3.02 -7.49 6.94
CA ALA A 256 2.96 -7.97 5.57
C ALA A 256 3.46 -9.41 5.43
N ALA A 257 2.99 -10.10 4.40
CA ALA A 257 3.49 -11.40 3.99
C ALA A 257 4.38 -11.27 2.75
N TYR A 258 5.61 -11.79 2.83
CA TYR A 258 6.36 -12.15 1.64
C TYR A 258 5.78 -13.46 1.08
N SER A 259 5.37 -13.44 -0.19
CA SER A 259 4.57 -14.53 -0.76
C SER A 259 5.24 -15.20 -1.95
N ASP A 260 5.17 -16.53 -2.02
CA ASP A 260 5.61 -17.26 -3.20
C ASP A 260 4.73 -16.96 -4.42
N ALA A 261 5.34 -17.05 -5.60
CA ALA A 261 4.65 -16.94 -6.86
C ALA A 261 3.62 -18.06 -7.04
N GLY A 262 2.44 -17.72 -7.58
CA GLY A 262 1.39 -18.69 -7.89
C GLY A 262 0.52 -19.11 -6.71
N ILE A 263 0.63 -18.46 -5.54
CA ILE A 263 -0.35 -18.61 -4.44
C ILE A 263 -1.74 -18.08 -4.83
N PHE A 264 -1.76 -16.99 -5.59
CA PHE A 264 -2.97 -16.35 -6.12
C PHE A 264 -2.99 -16.44 -7.65
N ASP A 265 -4.18 -16.30 -8.24
CA ASP A 265 -4.36 -16.25 -9.70
C ASP A 265 -3.98 -14.91 -10.35
N GLN A 266 -3.51 -13.97 -9.54
CA GLN A 266 -2.90 -12.70 -9.92
C GLN A 266 -1.45 -12.66 -9.43
N PRO A 267 -0.59 -11.73 -9.90
CA PRO A 267 0.82 -11.66 -9.51
C PRO A 267 1.00 -11.02 -8.12
N ILE A 268 0.22 -11.49 -7.14
CA ILE A 268 0.26 -11.15 -5.73
C ILE A 268 1.33 -12.06 -5.10
N GLN A 269 2.57 -11.58 -5.15
CA GLN A 269 3.75 -12.34 -4.75
C GLN A 269 4.85 -11.38 -4.25
N ASP A 270 5.95 -11.96 -3.75
CA ASP A 270 7.10 -11.25 -3.21
C ASP A 270 6.73 -10.12 -2.23
N ILE A 271 6.98 -8.87 -2.58
CA ILE A 271 6.76 -7.65 -1.82
C ILE A 271 5.41 -7.00 -2.12
N TYR A 272 4.50 -7.63 -2.87
CA TYR A 272 3.18 -7.05 -3.16
C TYR A 272 2.47 -6.58 -1.88
N GLY A 273 2.36 -7.47 -0.88
CA GLY A 273 1.76 -7.15 0.42
C GLY A 273 2.52 -6.05 1.18
N LEU A 274 3.86 -6.10 1.13
CA LEU A 274 4.71 -5.14 1.83
C LEU A 274 4.62 -3.73 1.21
N SER A 275 4.81 -3.62 -0.10
CA SER A 275 4.75 -2.35 -0.82
C SER A 275 3.41 -1.63 -0.65
N ARG A 276 2.30 -2.38 -0.67
CA ARG A 276 0.97 -1.82 -0.42
C ARG A 276 0.78 -1.36 1.01
N ALA A 277 1.14 -2.18 2.01
CA ALA A 277 1.04 -1.79 3.41
C ALA A 277 1.85 -0.51 3.71
N ILE A 278 3.04 -0.35 3.11
CA ILE A 278 3.85 0.87 3.24
C ILE A 278 3.20 2.07 2.55
N GLY A 279 2.64 1.89 1.35
CA GLY A 279 1.93 2.96 0.64
C GLY A 279 0.70 3.47 1.41
N GLU A 280 -0.15 2.56 1.86
CA GLU A 280 -1.32 2.85 2.69
C GLU A 280 -0.93 3.54 4.01
N TRP A 281 0.10 3.03 4.68
CA TRP A 281 0.61 3.66 5.91
C TRP A 281 1.17 5.07 5.66
N MET A 282 1.78 5.32 4.51
CA MET A 282 2.38 6.62 4.22
C MET A 282 1.31 7.70 4.01
N ASP A 283 0.19 7.34 3.37
CA ASP A 283 -0.93 8.24 3.08
C ASP A 283 -1.98 8.31 4.19
N ASP A 284 -2.10 7.29 5.05
CA ASP A 284 -2.97 7.29 6.25
C ASP A 284 -2.29 6.57 7.44
N PRO A 285 -1.26 7.16 8.06
CA PRO A 285 -0.49 6.50 9.11
C PRO A 285 -1.32 6.23 10.38
N PHE A 286 -2.41 6.96 10.58
CA PHE A 286 -3.21 6.89 11.80
C PHE A 286 -4.58 6.24 11.63
N LEU A 287 -4.91 5.79 10.41
CA LEU A 287 -6.19 5.14 10.05
C LEU A 287 -7.38 6.04 10.34
N THR A 288 -7.26 7.31 9.98
CA THR A 288 -8.24 8.36 10.30
C THR A 288 -8.52 9.29 9.13
N ASN A 289 -7.88 9.10 7.98
CA ASN A 289 -8.07 9.97 6.84
C ASN A 289 -9.35 9.60 6.11
N ILE A 290 -10.39 10.40 6.33
CA ILE A 290 -11.65 10.29 5.62
C ILE A 290 -11.59 11.15 4.35
N VAL A 291 -12.10 10.61 3.25
CA VAL A 291 -12.17 11.21 1.92
C VAL A 291 -13.58 11.04 1.35
N PRO A 292 -13.95 11.75 0.26
CA PRO A 292 -15.24 11.55 -0.36
C PRO A 292 -15.46 10.08 -0.78
N ASP A 293 -16.67 9.58 -0.52
CA ASP A 293 -17.07 8.20 -0.78
C ASP A 293 -16.62 7.72 -2.17
N TRP A 294 -16.05 6.52 -2.19
CA TRP A 294 -15.54 5.87 -3.38
C TRP A 294 -15.86 4.39 -3.39
N THR A 295 -15.70 3.78 -4.57
CA THR A 295 -15.88 2.34 -4.77
C THR A 295 -14.88 1.85 -5.82
N GLY A 296 -14.67 0.53 -5.85
CA GLY A 296 -13.78 -0.12 -6.81
C GLY A 296 -12.71 -0.99 -6.16
N GLY A 297 -12.08 -1.83 -7.00
CA GLY A 297 -11.02 -2.75 -6.58
C GLY A 297 -11.48 -3.72 -5.51
N GLU A 298 -10.86 -3.64 -4.33
CA GLU A 298 -11.20 -4.44 -3.18
C GLU A 298 -12.57 -4.07 -2.60
N VAL A 299 -13.04 -2.83 -2.68
CA VAL A 299 -14.26 -2.41 -1.96
C VAL A 299 -15.53 -2.93 -2.63
N VAL A 300 -16.44 -3.48 -1.81
CA VAL A 300 -17.83 -3.82 -2.21
C VAL A 300 -18.77 -2.84 -1.51
N GLY A 301 -19.40 -1.95 -2.28
CA GLY A 301 -20.19 -0.83 -1.75
C GLY A 301 -19.37 0.46 -1.72
N CYS A 302 -19.71 1.35 -0.78
CA CYS A 302 -18.97 2.60 -0.55
C CYS A 302 -17.95 2.44 0.58
N GLU A 303 -16.81 3.12 0.41
CA GLU A 303 -15.75 3.30 1.40
C GLU A 303 -15.38 4.78 1.46
N ASP A 304 -14.95 5.27 2.61
CA ASP A 304 -14.54 6.66 2.84
C ASP A 304 -13.14 6.79 3.43
N LEU A 305 -12.42 5.69 3.66
CA LEU A 305 -11.02 5.70 4.06
C LEU A 305 -10.06 5.97 2.89
N LEU A 306 -8.97 6.68 3.17
CA LEU A 306 -7.87 6.94 2.23
C LEU A 306 -6.96 5.68 2.12
N GLU A 307 -7.46 4.63 1.47
CA GLU A 307 -6.75 3.38 1.27
C GLU A 307 -6.16 3.31 -0.14
N VAL A 308 -4.96 3.88 -0.36
CA VAL A 308 -4.37 4.05 -1.71
C VAL A 308 -4.19 2.75 -2.51
N GLY A 309 -4.12 1.59 -1.87
CA GLY A 309 -3.99 0.32 -2.57
C GLY A 309 -5.32 -0.35 -2.91
N ALA A 310 -6.38 -0.06 -2.17
CA ALA A 310 -7.66 -0.76 -2.28
C ALA A 310 -8.38 -0.58 -3.62
N PRO A 311 -8.42 0.62 -4.25
CA PRO A 311 -9.02 0.77 -5.57
C PRO A 311 -8.30 -0.06 -6.66
N VAL A 312 -7.00 -0.30 -6.52
CA VAL A 312 -6.16 -1.01 -7.51
C VAL A 312 -5.80 -2.43 -7.09
N ASP A 313 -6.67 -3.09 -6.32
CA ASP A 313 -6.44 -4.45 -5.84
C ASP A 313 -6.08 -5.44 -6.95
N GLY A 314 -5.08 -6.28 -6.68
CA GLY A 314 -4.49 -7.21 -7.64
C GLY A 314 -3.69 -6.59 -8.79
N ARG A 315 -3.63 -5.25 -8.91
CA ARG A 315 -2.78 -4.59 -9.92
C ARG A 315 -1.36 -4.44 -9.41
N THR A 316 -0.42 -4.81 -10.26
CA THR A 316 1.01 -4.83 -9.97
C THR A 316 1.79 -4.50 -11.23
N PHE A 317 3.05 -4.15 -11.05
CA PHE A 317 4.00 -3.90 -12.11
C PHE A 317 5.36 -4.44 -11.70
N GLN A 318 6.27 -4.59 -12.65
CA GLN A 318 7.59 -5.17 -12.39
C GLN A 318 8.63 -4.09 -12.13
N VAL A 319 9.46 -4.32 -11.11
CA VAL A 319 10.63 -3.50 -10.81
C VAL A 319 11.81 -4.41 -10.60
N THR A 320 12.91 -4.17 -11.32
CA THR A 320 14.14 -4.94 -11.17
C THR A 320 15.17 -4.17 -10.36
N VAL A 321 15.66 -4.79 -9.27
CA VAL A 321 16.73 -4.27 -8.41
C VAL A 321 17.75 -5.37 -8.20
N GLY A 322 19.04 -5.07 -8.41
CA GLY A 322 20.12 -6.04 -8.19
C GLY A 322 19.99 -7.35 -8.99
N GLY A 323 19.33 -7.32 -10.15
CA GLY A 323 19.08 -8.48 -11.00
C GLY A 323 17.87 -9.34 -10.58
N GLN A 324 17.16 -8.99 -9.50
CA GLN A 324 15.91 -9.62 -9.08
C GLN A 324 14.71 -8.76 -9.51
N THR A 325 13.69 -9.38 -10.09
CA THR A 325 12.41 -8.73 -10.39
C THR A 325 11.44 -8.91 -9.24
N TYR A 326 10.81 -7.82 -8.85
CA TYR A 326 9.80 -7.69 -7.79
C TYR A 326 8.46 -7.22 -8.36
N HIS A 327 7.37 -7.47 -7.64
CA HIS A 327 6.00 -7.19 -8.02
C HIS A 327 5.30 -6.31 -6.98
N PRO A 328 5.70 -5.02 -6.84
CA PRO A 328 4.97 -4.09 -6.00
C PRO A 328 3.50 -3.95 -6.43
N SER A 329 2.62 -3.63 -5.48
CA SER A 329 1.26 -3.19 -5.80
C SER A 329 1.30 -1.86 -6.52
N ASP A 330 0.40 -1.63 -7.47
CA ASP A 330 0.08 -0.25 -7.88
C ASP A 330 -0.61 0.48 -6.72
N LEU A 331 -0.60 1.82 -6.77
CA LEU A 331 -1.20 2.69 -5.76
C LEU A 331 -1.91 3.87 -6.43
N VAL A 332 -2.97 4.35 -5.79
CA VAL A 332 -3.84 5.44 -6.23
C VAL A 332 -3.38 6.75 -5.61
N PHE A 333 -3.26 7.78 -6.44
CA PHE A 333 -2.84 9.11 -5.99
C PHE A 333 -3.98 9.87 -5.30
N LEU A 334 -3.61 10.79 -4.41
CA LEU A 334 -4.53 11.64 -3.64
C LEU A 334 -5.56 12.35 -4.53
N PRO A 335 -5.21 12.94 -5.71
CA PRO A 335 -6.20 13.54 -6.62
C PRO A 335 -7.39 12.65 -7.01
N TRP A 336 -7.24 11.32 -7.00
CA TRP A 336 -8.35 10.39 -7.25
C TRP A 336 -9.38 10.43 -6.11
N PHE A 337 -8.91 10.47 -4.86
CA PHE A 337 -9.76 10.59 -3.67
C PHE A 337 -10.37 11.99 -3.55
N GLU A 338 -9.61 13.03 -3.92
CA GLU A 338 -10.09 14.43 -3.95
C GLU A 338 -11.19 14.69 -4.97
N LYS A 339 -11.43 13.74 -5.89
CA LYS A 339 -12.29 13.90 -7.05
C LYS A 339 -11.85 15.07 -7.94
N SER A 340 -10.55 15.39 -7.96
CA SER A 340 -10.04 16.52 -8.72
C SER A 340 -9.85 16.17 -10.20
N TYR A 341 -10.23 17.10 -11.07
CA TYR A 341 -10.05 16.99 -12.51
C TYR A 341 -9.61 18.34 -13.11
N PRO A 342 -8.48 18.40 -13.85
CA PRO A 342 -7.52 17.30 -14.07
C PRO A 342 -6.73 16.95 -12.80
N SER A 343 -6.16 15.75 -12.75
CA SER A 343 -5.21 15.38 -11.68
C SER A 343 -3.98 16.27 -11.72
N ARG A 344 -3.47 16.63 -10.53
CA ARG A 344 -2.21 17.36 -10.34
C ARG A 344 -0.99 16.46 -10.10
N SER A 345 -1.18 15.15 -10.09
CA SER A 345 -0.10 14.16 -10.01
C SER A 345 0.64 14.02 -11.35
N VAL A 346 1.69 13.21 -11.37
CA VAL A 346 2.54 13.00 -12.54
C VAL A 346 1.69 12.65 -13.76
N ASN A 347 1.99 13.29 -14.90
CA ASN A 347 1.31 13.08 -16.18
C ASN A 347 -0.22 13.33 -16.17
N GLY A 348 -0.78 13.96 -15.14
CA GLY A 348 -2.22 14.05 -14.95
C GLY A 348 -2.90 12.70 -14.64
N TRP A 349 -2.13 11.73 -14.12
CA TRP A 349 -2.61 10.39 -13.80
C TRP A 349 -3.26 10.32 -12.41
N TYR A 350 -4.02 9.26 -12.18
CA TYR A 350 -4.68 8.98 -10.89
C TYR A 350 -4.08 7.79 -10.13
N THR A 351 -3.11 7.11 -10.73
CA THR A 351 -2.41 5.94 -10.15
C THR A 351 -1.00 5.92 -10.69
N PHE A 352 -0.09 5.23 -10.00
CA PHE A 352 1.31 5.16 -10.43
C PHE A 352 1.48 4.47 -11.79
N GLN A 353 0.63 3.49 -12.11
CA GLN A 353 0.63 2.77 -13.40
C GLN A 353 -0.47 3.20 -14.39
N ASN A 354 -1.10 4.37 -14.19
CA ASN A 354 -2.18 4.88 -15.05
C ASN A 354 -3.37 3.93 -15.27
N ASN A 355 -3.73 3.20 -14.21
CA ASN A 355 -4.78 2.22 -14.15
C ASN A 355 -6.21 2.80 -14.10
N TYR A 356 -6.33 4.11 -13.85
CA TYR A 356 -7.59 4.87 -13.85
C TYR A 356 -7.49 6.13 -14.73
N SER A 357 -8.53 6.36 -15.53
CA SER A 357 -8.69 7.61 -16.30
C SER A 357 -9.34 8.75 -15.50
N GLY A 358 -9.88 8.46 -14.31
CA GLY A 358 -10.58 9.42 -13.47
C GLY A 358 -11.00 8.85 -12.11
N PRO A 359 -11.43 9.73 -11.19
CA PRO A 359 -12.07 9.35 -9.93
C PRO A 359 -13.31 8.50 -10.14
N VAL A 360 -13.53 7.50 -9.29
CA VAL A 360 -14.79 6.76 -9.25
C VAL A 360 -15.61 7.26 -8.06
N MET A 361 -16.86 7.61 -8.31
CA MET A 361 -17.82 7.98 -7.28
C MET A 361 -18.52 6.73 -6.76
N CYS A 362 -18.77 6.68 -5.46
CA CYS A 362 -19.80 5.77 -4.98
C CYS A 362 -21.17 6.43 -5.16
N GLU A 363 -22.01 5.88 -6.04
CA GLU A 363 -23.43 6.24 -6.10
C GLU A 363 -24.14 5.39 -5.06
N ASP A 364 -24.30 5.92 -3.84
CA ASP A 364 -25.29 5.38 -2.93
C ASP A 364 -26.67 5.83 -3.46
N ASP A 365 -27.56 4.88 -3.72
CA ASP A 365 -28.94 5.11 -4.19
C ASP A 365 -29.83 5.73 -3.07
N SER A 366 -29.27 6.60 -2.22
CA SER A 366 -29.95 7.43 -1.21
C SER A 366 -28.98 8.27 -0.36
N ARG A 367 -28.70 9.52 -0.75
CA ARG A 367 -28.53 10.63 0.20
C ARG A 367 -29.20 11.89 -0.34
#